data_AF-A0A540WFZ7-F1
#
_entry.id   AF-A0A540WFZ7-F1
#
_cell.length_a   1.000
_cell.length_b   1.000
_cell.length_c   1.000
_cell.angle_alpha   90.00
_cell.angle_beta   90.00
_cell.angle_gamma   90.00
#
_symmetry.space_group_name_H-M   'P 1'
#
loop_
_entity.id
_entity.type
_entity.pdbx_description
1 polymer ?
#
loop_
_entity_poly.entity_id
_entity_poly.type
_entity_poly.pdbx_seq_one_letter_code
_entity_poly.pdbx_strand_id
1 'polypeptide(L)'
;MRLNQLAVRVLGTAAGSALLVTGLAATPAAAQSFVPCDPTALANAITTANVTGGRLVLAPACVYSLSTALPHIQNTIAIQGDGATITRALAAPSFRILTVDNTGNLSLHRAIVSNGHVSGDFGGGIRNDGTLTVTRSVIRDSQADYGGGIGGNTGSTTRISHSYISGNTALLEGGALANEGTMTVSESFITGNDAANQGVG
;
A
#
# COMPACT_ATOMS: atom_id res chain seq x y z
N MET A 1 -14.18 62.08 -67.27
CA MET A 1 -12.71 62.10 -67.05
C MET A 1 -12.30 60.75 -66.51
N ARG A 2 -11.30 60.13 -67.17
CA ARG A 2 -10.71 58.82 -66.82
C ARG A 2 -9.77 58.95 -65.60
N LEU A 3 -9.64 57.86 -64.84
CA LEU A 3 -8.48 57.33 -64.07
C LEU A 3 -9.07 56.20 -63.19
N ASN A 4 -8.96 54.89 -63.43
CA ASN A 4 -7.85 53.98 -63.73
C ASN A 4 -6.74 53.99 -62.65
N GLN A 5 -6.88 53.17 -61.60
CA GLN A 5 -5.74 52.57 -60.87
C GLN A 5 -6.02 51.13 -60.42
N LEU A 6 -4.91 50.38 -60.39
CA LEU A 6 -4.75 48.94 -60.43
C LEU A 6 -5.01 48.21 -59.11
N ALA A 7 -5.20 46.90 -59.27
CA ALA A 7 -5.27 45.80 -58.32
C ALA A 7 -4.29 45.81 -57.14
N VAL A 8 -4.73 45.26 -56.00
CA VAL A 8 -4.01 44.18 -55.29
C VAL A 8 -5.04 43.24 -54.65
N ARG A 9 -5.06 41.97 -55.08
CA ARG A 9 -5.67 40.85 -54.34
C ARG A 9 -4.69 40.42 -53.25
N VAL A 10 -5.14 40.37 -52.00
CA VAL A 10 -4.47 39.58 -50.95
C VAL A 10 -5.43 38.49 -50.53
N LEU A 11 -5.23 37.27 -51.05
CA LEU A 11 -5.75 36.06 -50.42
C LEU A 11 -4.91 35.79 -49.18
N GLY A 12 -5.37 36.21 -48.02
CA GLY A 12 -4.84 35.75 -46.74
C GLY A 12 -5.50 34.43 -46.36
N THR A 13 -4.93 33.31 -46.76
CA THR A 13 -5.29 32.00 -46.20
C THR A 13 -4.83 31.96 -44.74
N ALA A 14 -5.74 32.27 -43.82
CA ALA A 14 -5.55 31.95 -42.42
C ALA A 14 -5.62 30.43 -42.28
N ALA A 15 -4.45 29.79 -42.24
CA ALA A 15 -4.33 28.41 -41.79
C ALA A 15 -4.79 28.36 -40.33
N GLY A 16 -6.06 27.98 -40.13
CA GLY A 16 -6.57 27.65 -38.80
C GLY A 16 -5.77 26.46 -38.29
N SER A 17 -4.85 26.72 -37.36
CA SER A 17 -4.14 25.69 -36.63
C SER A 17 -5.17 24.90 -35.83
N ALA A 18 -5.59 23.76 -36.38
CA ALA A 18 -6.35 22.77 -35.64
C ALA A 18 -5.43 22.28 -34.50
N LEU A 19 -5.66 22.81 -33.30
CA LEU A 19 -5.11 22.22 -32.08
C LEU A 19 -5.69 20.80 -31.99
N LEU A 20 -4.86 19.81 -32.32
CA LEU A 20 -5.13 18.43 -31.95
C LEU A 20 -5.17 18.38 -30.43
N VAL A 21 -6.37 18.46 -29.85
CA VAL A 21 -6.61 18.04 -28.48
C VAL A 21 -6.40 16.52 -28.51
N THR A 22 -5.16 16.08 -28.35
CA THR A 22 -4.87 14.71 -27.96
C THR A 22 -5.53 14.55 -26.60
N GLY A 23 -6.76 14.02 -26.60
CA GLY A 23 -7.43 13.65 -25.38
C GLY A 23 -6.46 12.77 -24.60
N LEU A 24 -6.03 13.23 -23.43
CA LEU A 24 -5.49 12.31 -22.44
C LEU A 24 -6.59 11.28 -22.25
N ALA A 25 -6.41 10.10 -22.82
CA ALA A 25 -7.21 8.95 -22.47
C ALA A 25 -6.98 8.77 -20.97
N ALA A 26 -7.89 9.30 -20.18
CA ALA A 26 -7.94 9.02 -18.76
C ALA A 26 -7.97 7.50 -18.67
N THR A 27 -6.90 6.91 -18.16
CA THR A 27 -6.91 5.51 -17.79
C THR A 27 -8.18 5.31 -16.95
N PRO A 28 -9.02 4.31 -17.26
CA PRO A 28 -10.26 4.11 -16.52
C PRO A 28 -9.90 4.08 -15.05
N ALA A 29 -10.47 5.01 -14.28
CA ALA A 29 -10.20 5.12 -12.86
C ALA A 29 -10.52 3.76 -12.26
N ALA A 30 -9.48 3.05 -11.83
CA ALA A 30 -9.64 1.75 -11.18
C ALA A 30 -10.75 1.87 -10.13
N ALA A 31 -11.70 0.94 -10.14
CA ALA A 31 -12.88 0.98 -9.26
C ALA A 31 -12.44 1.31 -7.83
N GLN A 32 -12.92 2.45 -7.32
CA GLN A 32 -12.60 2.93 -5.98
C GLN A 32 -13.77 2.60 -5.06
N SER A 33 -13.47 1.90 -3.97
CA SER A 33 -14.43 1.55 -2.93
C SER A 33 -14.10 2.32 -1.67
N PHE A 34 -15.04 3.14 -1.20
CA PHE A 34 -14.90 3.83 0.08
C PHE A 34 -15.24 2.89 1.23
N VAL A 35 -14.37 2.82 2.23
CA VAL A 35 -14.53 1.94 3.39
C VAL A 35 -14.86 2.82 4.61
N PRO A 36 -16.07 2.69 5.20
CA PRO A 36 -16.42 3.43 6.42
C PRO A 36 -15.51 3.02 7.59
N CYS A 37 -15.53 3.78 8.68
CA CYS A 37 -14.70 3.56 9.86
C CYS A 37 -15.19 2.36 10.69
N ASP A 38 -15.12 1.16 10.11
CA ASP A 38 -15.58 -0.09 10.69
C ASP A 38 -14.65 -1.26 10.26
N PRO A 39 -14.06 -2.00 11.22
CA PRO A 39 -13.25 -3.20 10.95
C PRO A 39 -13.95 -4.25 10.08
N THR A 40 -15.25 -4.48 10.29
CA THR A 40 -16.02 -5.46 9.51
C THR A 40 -16.19 -4.99 8.07
N ALA A 41 -16.49 -3.70 7.86
CA ALA A 41 -16.52 -3.12 6.53
C ALA A 41 -15.16 -3.22 5.80
N LEU A 42 -14.04 -3.04 6.50
CA LEU A 42 -12.71 -3.24 5.92
C LEU A 42 -12.49 -4.70 5.47
N ALA A 43 -12.82 -5.67 6.32
CA ALA A 43 -12.71 -7.09 5.98
C ALA A 43 -13.59 -7.48 4.78
N ASN A 44 -14.83 -6.97 4.73
CA ASN A 44 -15.73 -7.19 3.61
C ASN A 44 -15.20 -6.55 2.32
N ALA A 45 -14.68 -5.32 2.39
CA ALA A 45 -14.10 -4.64 1.24
C ALA A 45 -12.89 -5.38 0.66
N ILE A 46 -12.03 -5.95 1.52
CA ILE A 46 -10.91 -6.80 1.09
C ILE A 46 -11.45 -8.07 0.42
N THR A 47 -12.45 -8.73 1.00
CA THR A 47 -13.08 -9.93 0.41
C THR A 47 -13.61 -9.63 -1.01
N THR A 48 -14.31 -8.51 -1.20
CA THR A 48 -14.78 -8.09 -2.52
C THR A 48 -13.61 -7.80 -3.46
N ALA A 49 -12.60 -7.06 -3.00
CA ALA A 49 -11.43 -6.71 -3.81
C ALA A 49 -10.55 -7.93 -4.16
N ASN A 50 -10.60 -9.02 -3.41
CA ASN A 50 -9.95 -10.27 -3.80
C ASN A 50 -10.60 -10.89 -5.06
N VAL A 51 -11.89 -10.64 -5.29
CA VAL A 51 -12.59 -11.08 -6.51
C VAL A 51 -12.38 -10.09 -7.65
N THR A 52 -12.53 -8.79 -7.38
CA THR A 52 -12.60 -7.77 -8.44
C THR A 52 -11.28 -7.03 -8.71
N GLY A 53 -10.32 -7.11 -7.79
CA GLY A 53 -9.24 -6.13 -7.68
C GLY A 53 -9.77 -4.74 -7.30
N GLY A 54 -8.88 -3.75 -7.24
CA GLY A 54 -9.27 -2.33 -7.20
C GLY A 54 -8.61 -1.53 -6.06
N ARG A 55 -9.14 -0.33 -5.82
CA ARG A 55 -8.62 0.60 -4.82
C ARG A 55 -9.60 0.76 -3.66
N LEU A 56 -9.13 0.52 -2.44
CA LEU A 56 -9.86 0.78 -1.21
C LEU A 56 -9.41 2.12 -0.63
N VAL A 57 -10.35 3.02 -0.37
CA VAL A 57 -10.10 4.31 0.28
C VAL A 57 -10.67 4.25 1.69
N LEU A 58 -9.79 4.26 2.68
CA LEU A 58 -10.17 4.19 4.09
C LEU A 58 -10.69 5.54 4.57
N ALA A 59 -11.54 5.50 5.60
CA ALA A 59 -11.99 6.69 6.29
C ALA A 59 -10.77 7.47 6.84
N PRO A 60 -10.62 8.76 6.50
CA PRO A 60 -9.44 9.54 6.89
C PRO A 60 -9.20 9.54 8.40
N ALA A 61 -7.96 9.30 8.82
CA ALA A 61 -7.53 9.26 10.23
C ALA A 61 -8.35 8.33 11.17
N CYS A 62 -9.13 7.39 10.61
CA CYS A 62 -9.91 6.42 11.38
C CYS A 62 -8.99 5.37 12.04
N VAL A 63 -9.47 4.76 13.14
CA VAL A 63 -8.84 3.59 13.75
C VAL A 63 -9.71 2.35 13.53
N TYR A 64 -9.23 1.45 12.67
CA TYR A 64 -9.77 0.12 12.45
C TYR A 64 -9.18 -0.85 13.48
N SER A 65 -9.85 -1.00 14.61
CA SER A 65 -9.43 -1.92 15.69
C SER A 65 -9.96 -3.33 15.43
N LEU A 66 -9.06 -4.22 15.00
CA LEU A 66 -9.39 -5.58 14.59
C LEU A 66 -9.50 -6.51 15.81
N SER A 67 -10.60 -7.25 15.88
CA SER A 67 -10.77 -8.38 16.82
C SER A 67 -10.45 -9.74 16.20
N THR A 68 -10.36 -9.81 14.87
CA THR A 68 -10.04 -11.00 14.07
C THR A 68 -9.12 -10.64 12.93
N ALA A 69 -8.38 -11.61 12.39
CA ALA A 69 -7.52 -11.42 11.23
C ALA A 69 -8.31 -10.94 10.00
N LEU A 70 -7.69 -10.08 9.18
CA LEU A 70 -8.24 -9.70 7.89
C LEU A 70 -8.09 -10.85 6.87
N PRO A 71 -8.95 -10.91 5.85
CA PRO A 71 -8.78 -11.86 4.75
C PRO A 71 -7.42 -11.66 4.07
N HIS A 72 -6.83 -12.76 3.61
CA HIS A 72 -5.58 -12.74 2.85
C HIS A 72 -5.76 -11.97 1.53
N ILE A 73 -4.74 -11.24 1.10
CA ILE A 73 -4.73 -10.50 -0.16
C ILE A 73 -4.32 -11.45 -1.28
N GLN A 74 -5.24 -11.72 -2.22
CA GLN A 74 -5.06 -12.72 -3.27
C GLN A 74 -5.05 -12.11 -4.68
N ASN A 75 -5.38 -10.83 -4.79
CA ASN A 75 -5.49 -10.09 -6.05
C ASN A 75 -4.72 -8.76 -5.95
N THR A 76 -4.78 -7.94 -7.00
CA THR A 76 -4.21 -6.60 -7.00
C THR A 76 -5.12 -5.63 -6.25
N ILE A 77 -4.70 -5.23 -5.05
CA ILE A 77 -5.45 -4.34 -4.16
C ILE A 77 -4.58 -3.14 -3.79
N ALA A 78 -5.10 -1.93 -3.97
CA ALA A 78 -4.48 -0.70 -3.51
C ALA A 78 -5.25 -0.12 -2.31
N ILE A 79 -4.63 -0.07 -1.14
CA ILE A 79 -5.20 0.55 0.06
C ILE A 79 -4.65 1.97 0.20
N GLN A 80 -5.54 2.95 0.04
CA GLN A 80 -5.32 4.34 0.39
C GLN A 80 -5.77 4.55 1.84
N GLY A 81 -4.83 4.70 2.76
CA GLY A 81 -5.11 4.81 4.19
C GLY A 81 -5.54 6.20 4.65
N ASP A 82 -5.10 7.28 4.00
CA ASP A 82 -5.39 8.67 4.42
C ASP A 82 -5.17 8.94 5.93
N GLY A 83 -4.09 8.36 6.47
CA GLY A 83 -3.71 8.46 7.88
C GLY A 83 -4.45 7.48 8.79
N ALA A 84 -5.31 6.62 8.25
CA ALA A 84 -6.00 5.60 9.01
C ALA A 84 -5.03 4.58 9.64
N THR A 85 -5.40 4.12 10.81
CA THR A 85 -4.71 3.09 11.57
C THR A 85 -5.47 1.77 11.47
N ILE A 86 -4.81 0.73 10.97
CA ILE A 86 -5.27 -0.65 11.01
C ILE A 86 -4.48 -1.33 12.12
N THR A 87 -5.16 -1.73 13.20
CA THR A 87 -4.49 -2.19 14.41
C THR A 87 -5.19 -3.39 15.01
N ARG A 88 -4.42 -4.35 15.52
CA ARG A 88 -5.00 -5.43 16.34
C ARG A 88 -5.40 -4.86 17.70
N ALA A 89 -6.61 -5.16 18.14
CA ALA A 89 -7.02 -4.83 19.51
C ALA A 89 -6.18 -5.64 20.52
N LEU A 90 -5.68 -5.00 21.58
CA LEU A 90 -4.80 -5.66 22.55
C LEU A 90 -5.47 -6.85 23.27
N ALA A 91 -6.79 -6.79 23.45
CA ALA A 91 -7.59 -7.87 24.06
C ALA A 91 -7.94 -9.00 23.07
N ALA A 92 -7.68 -8.82 21.77
CA ALA A 92 -7.92 -9.85 20.78
C ALA A 92 -6.84 -10.93 20.85
N PRO A 93 -7.11 -12.16 20.37
CA PRO A 93 -6.09 -13.18 20.18
C PRO A 93 -4.92 -12.66 19.31
N SER A 94 -3.77 -13.32 19.38
CA SER A 94 -2.64 -13.02 18.50
C SER A 94 -3.00 -13.36 17.06
N PHE A 95 -2.87 -12.37 16.18
CA PHE A 95 -2.91 -12.55 14.73
C PHE A 95 -2.16 -11.43 14.02
N ARG A 96 -1.83 -11.70 12.77
CA ARG A 96 -1.21 -10.75 11.84
C ARG A 96 -2.24 -9.79 11.24
N ILE A 97 -1.85 -8.54 10.99
CA ILE A 97 -2.78 -7.54 10.42
C ILE A 97 -3.07 -7.83 8.94
N LEU A 98 -2.03 -8.03 8.13
CA LEU A 98 -2.16 -8.26 6.68
C LEU A 98 -1.29 -9.44 6.23
N THR A 99 -1.85 -10.32 5.41
CA THR A 99 -1.11 -11.36 4.69
C THR A 99 -1.32 -11.16 3.20
N VAL A 100 -0.23 -11.11 2.43
CA VAL A 100 -0.26 -11.09 0.96
C VAL A 100 0.14 -12.47 0.46
N ASP A 101 -0.80 -13.18 -0.17
CA ASP A 101 -0.54 -14.51 -0.74
C ASP A 101 0.34 -14.37 -2.00
N ASN A 102 0.84 -15.49 -2.52
CA ASN A 102 1.74 -15.53 -3.69
C ASN A 102 1.16 -14.91 -4.98
N THR A 103 -0.17 -14.90 -5.15
CA THR A 103 -0.86 -14.20 -6.26
C THR A 103 -1.24 -12.76 -5.91
N GLY A 104 -1.11 -12.37 -4.64
CA GLY A 104 -1.46 -11.06 -4.13
C GLY A 104 -0.49 -9.97 -4.57
N ASN A 105 -1.06 -8.81 -4.86
CA ASN A 105 -0.29 -7.59 -5.12
C ASN A 105 -0.90 -6.44 -4.32
N LEU A 106 -0.29 -6.14 -3.18
CA LEU A 106 -0.77 -5.11 -2.26
C LEU A 106 0.05 -3.82 -2.42
N SER A 107 -0.63 -2.71 -2.69
CA SER A 107 -0.08 -1.37 -2.53
C SER A 107 -0.71 -0.70 -1.30
N LEU A 108 0.11 -0.31 -0.33
CA LEU A 108 -0.30 0.34 0.91
C LEU A 108 0.24 1.77 0.95
N HIS A 109 -0.64 2.76 0.87
CA HIS A 109 -0.27 4.16 0.80
C HIS A 109 -0.91 4.97 1.93
N ARG A 110 -0.12 5.74 2.69
CA ARG A 110 -0.61 6.62 3.78
C ARG A 110 -1.43 5.89 4.84
N ALA A 111 -1.04 4.67 5.21
CA ALA A 111 -1.69 3.91 6.27
C ALA A 111 -0.75 3.67 7.45
N ILE A 112 -1.32 3.40 8.61
CA ILE A 112 -0.60 2.95 9.80
C ILE A 112 -1.02 1.51 10.08
N VAL A 113 -0.08 0.57 10.12
CA VAL A 113 -0.30 -0.82 10.53
C VAL A 113 0.36 -1.03 11.88
N SER A 114 -0.37 -1.58 12.85
CA SER A 114 0.18 -1.73 14.21
C SER A 114 -0.36 -2.89 15.02
N ASN A 115 0.38 -3.25 16.08
CA ASN A 115 0.00 -4.26 17.09
C ASN A 115 -0.21 -5.67 16.56
N GLY A 116 0.20 -5.95 15.32
CA GLY A 116 0.14 -7.30 14.77
C GLY A 116 1.06 -8.23 15.57
N HIS A 117 0.59 -9.44 15.87
CA HIS A 117 1.35 -10.37 16.70
C HIS A 117 1.18 -11.79 16.19
N VAL A 118 2.29 -12.45 15.87
CA VAL A 118 2.33 -13.87 15.50
C VAL A 118 3.53 -14.52 16.18
N SER A 119 3.44 -15.82 16.46
CA SER A 119 4.54 -16.65 16.96
C SER A 119 4.83 -17.76 15.95
N GLY A 120 6.10 -18.13 15.79
CA GLY A 120 6.53 -19.18 14.86
C GLY A 120 6.51 -18.80 13.39
N ASP A 121 6.46 -17.50 13.06
CA ASP A 121 6.33 -17.04 11.69
C ASP A 121 6.95 -15.64 11.46
N PHE A 122 6.98 -15.22 10.19
CA PHE A 122 7.42 -13.93 9.68
C PHE A 122 6.32 -12.86 9.79
N GLY A 123 6.70 -11.60 10.03
CA GLY A 123 5.86 -10.43 9.78
C GLY A 123 4.65 -10.33 10.71
N GLY A 124 4.79 -9.67 11.86
CA GLY A 124 3.70 -9.48 12.81
C GLY A 124 2.65 -8.52 12.26
N GLY A 125 3.10 -7.42 11.67
CA GLY A 125 2.25 -6.46 10.97
C GLY A 125 1.81 -7.00 9.61
N ILE A 126 2.79 -7.27 8.74
CA ILE A 126 2.55 -7.70 7.36
C ILE A 126 3.45 -8.88 7.01
N ARG A 127 2.86 -9.94 6.45
CA ARG A 127 3.59 -11.02 5.77
C ARG A 127 3.34 -10.91 4.28
N ASN A 128 4.41 -11.04 3.50
CA ASN A 128 4.37 -10.99 2.06
C ASN A 128 4.93 -12.29 1.45
N ASP A 129 4.06 -13.03 0.78
CA ASP A 129 4.41 -14.17 -0.06
C ASP A 129 4.28 -13.83 -1.56
N GLY A 130 3.74 -12.65 -1.89
CA GLY A 130 3.56 -12.13 -3.25
C GLY A 130 4.29 -10.80 -3.47
N THR A 131 3.56 -9.78 -3.92
CA THR A 131 4.11 -8.43 -4.13
C THR A 131 3.54 -7.43 -3.13
N LEU A 132 4.42 -6.71 -2.43
CA LEU A 132 4.07 -5.67 -1.48
C LEU A 132 4.78 -4.36 -1.83
N THR A 133 4.02 -3.27 -1.94
CA THR A 133 4.55 -1.90 -2.01
C THR A 133 4.01 -1.09 -0.85
N VAL A 134 4.89 -0.54 -0.01
CA VAL A 134 4.56 0.31 1.12
C VAL A 134 5.13 1.70 0.87
N THR A 135 4.25 2.71 0.83
CA THR A 135 4.67 4.09 0.53
C THR A 135 4.03 5.09 1.47
N ARG A 136 4.81 5.97 2.08
CA ARG A 136 4.31 7.01 3.01
C ARG A 136 3.48 6.44 4.16
N SER A 137 3.85 5.26 4.63
CA SER A 137 3.09 4.52 5.63
C SER A 137 3.94 4.31 6.89
N VAL A 138 3.27 3.88 7.97
CA VAL A 138 3.93 3.56 9.24
C VAL A 138 3.62 2.12 9.60
N ILE A 139 4.64 1.31 9.88
CA ILE A 139 4.49 -0.06 10.39
C ILE A 139 5.15 -0.11 11.76
N ARG A 140 4.35 -0.34 12.81
CA ARG A 140 4.87 -0.22 14.18
C ARG A 140 4.30 -1.20 15.17
N ASP A 141 4.96 -1.31 16.32
CA ASP A 141 4.47 -2.01 17.51
C ASP A 141 4.03 -3.44 17.22
N SER A 142 4.63 -4.09 16.21
CA SER A 142 4.25 -5.42 15.76
C SER A 142 5.33 -6.44 16.11
N GLN A 143 4.90 -7.68 16.38
CA GLN A 143 5.76 -8.75 16.87
C GLN A 143 5.63 -10.03 16.04
N ALA A 144 6.77 -10.64 15.74
CA ALA A 144 6.89 -11.92 15.07
C ALA A 144 8.15 -12.65 15.56
N ASP A 145 8.40 -13.87 15.08
CA ASP A 145 9.69 -14.53 15.32
C ASP A 145 10.76 -13.96 14.37
N TYR A 146 10.36 -13.65 13.14
CA TYR A 146 11.20 -13.05 12.12
C TYR A 146 10.54 -11.78 11.57
N GLY A 147 11.24 -10.64 11.58
CA GLY A 147 10.67 -9.43 10.96
C GLY A 147 9.42 -8.93 11.68
N GLY A 148 9.55 -8.39 12.89
CA GLY A 148 8.39 -8.01 13.72
C GLY A 148 7.34 -7.16 13.00
N GLY A 149 7.79 -6.25 12.13
CA GLY A 149 6.94 -5.40 11.30
C GLY A 149 6.53 -6.08 10.00
N ILE A 150 7.49 -6.27 9.09
CA ILE A 150 7.26 -6.88 7.76
C ILE A 150 8.16 -8.10 7.58
N GLY A 151 7.54 -9.20 7.16
CA GLY A 151 8.21 -10.44 6.81
C GLY A 151 7.94 -10.83 5.35
N GLY A 152 8.96 -11.31 4.63
CA GLY A 152 8.82 -11.79 3.25
C GLY A 152 9.44 -13.16 3.04
N ASN A 153 8.72 -14.10 2.43
CA ASN A 153 9.25 -15.43 2.10
C ASN A 153 9.96 -15.47 0.75
N THR A 154 10.61 -16.60 0.47
CA THR A 154 11.23 -16.90 -0.82
C THR A 154 10.27 -16.63 -1.98
N GLY A 155 10.75 -15.91 -3.00
CA GLY A 155 9.96 -15.53 -4.18
C GLY A 155 9.10 -14.28 -4.03
N SER A 156 8.94 -13.74 -2.81
CA SER A 156 8.22 -12.50 -2.57
C SER A 156 9.02 -11.27 -3.05
N THR A 157 8.32 -10.19 -3.38
CA THR A 157 8.92 -8.88 -3.69
C THR A 157 8.31 -7.80 -2.80
N THR A 158 9.15 -7.12 -2.04
CA THR A 158 8.75 -6.03 -1.13
C THR A 158 9.48 -4.73 -1.49
N ARG A 159 8.73 -3.65 -1.67
CA ARG A 159 9.28 -2.29 -1.87
C ARG A 159 8.75 -1.35 -0.80
N ILE A 160 9.63 -0.71 -0.06
CA ILE A 160 9.30 0.24 1.00
C ILE A 160 9.92 1.59 0.65
N SER A 161 9.10 2.64 0.60
CA SER A 161 9.59 3.99 0.34
C SER A 161 8.91 5.05 1.19
N HIS A 162 9.63 6.11 1.57
CA HIS A 162 9.08 7.25 2.32
C HIS A 162 8.33 6.85 3.60
N SER A 163 8.71 5.75 4.24
CA SER A 163 7.93 5.12 5.31
C SER A 163 8.69 5.07 6.63
N TYR A 164 7.97 4.82 7.72
CA TYR A 164 8.52 4.65 9.05
C TYR A 164 8.24 3.24 9.56
N ILE A 165 9.28 2.50 9.89
CA ILE A 165 9.18 1.15 10.46
C ILE A 165 9.80 1.20 11.86
N SER A 166 8.97 1.15 12.92
CA SER A 166 9.45 1.46 14.27
C SER A 166 8.76 0.69 15.39
N GLY A 167 9.45 0.44 16.50
CA GLY A 167 8.82 -0.23 17.66
C GLY A 167 8.44 -1.69 17.40
N ASN A 168 8.94 -2.30 16.33
CA ASN A 168 8.65 -3.69 16.02
C ASN A 168 9.66 -4.61 16.71
N THR A 169 9.21 -5.81 17.09
CA THR A 169 10.03 -6.79 17.80
C THR A 169 10.05 -8.12 17.06
N ALA A 170 11.23 -8.66 16.79
CA ALA A 170 11.40 -10.05 16.36
C ALA A 170 11.93 -10.89 17.52
N LEU A 171 11.39 -12.09 17.74
CA LEU A 171 11.86 -13.00 18.80
C LEU A 171 13.13 -13.77 18.46
N LEU A 172 13.48 -13.86 17.17
CA LEU A 172 14.68 -14.54 16.69
C LEU A 172 15.56 -13.58 15.89
N GLU A 173 15.10 -13.14 14.71
CA GLU A 173 15.93 -12.34 13.81
C GLU A 173 15.17 -11.22 13.09
N GLY A 174 15.91 -10.17 12.72
CA GLY A 174 15.39 -9.08 11.91
C GLY A 174 14.33 -8.25 12.63
N GLY A 175 14.69 -7.58 13.74
CA GLY A 175 13.76 -6.89 14.65
C GLY A 175 12.56 -6.19 13.99
N ALA A 176 12.81 -5.45 12.90
CA ALA A 176 11.78 -4.82 12.09
C ALA A 176 11.34 -5.63 10.86
N LEU A 177 12.33 -6.09 10.10
CA LEU A 177 12.19 -6.59 8.74
C LEU A 177 12.96 -7.90 8.63
N ALA A 178 12.31 -8.92 8.07
CA ALA A 178 12.95 -10.16 7.66
C ALA A 178 12.50 -10.48 6.23
N ASN A 179 13.41 -10.98 5.41
CA ASN A 179 13.14 -11.21 4.01
C ASN A 179 14.02 -12.32 3.43
N GLU A 180 13.37 -13.37 2.96
CA GLU A 180 13.96 -14.43 2.14
C GLU A 180 13.72 -14.22 0.63
N GLY A 181 12.90 -13.23 0.27
CA GLY A 181 12.63 -12.83 -1.11
C GLY A 181 13.52 -11.68 -1.58
N THR A 182 12.95 -10.74 -2.34
CA THR A 182 13.60 -9.46 -2.68
C THR A 182 12.97 -8.33 -1.90
N MET A 183 13.77 -7.59 -1.13
CA MET A 183 13.32 -6.39 -0.42
C MET A 183 14.18 -5.18 -0.80
N THR A 184 13.52 -4.08 -1.15
CA THR A 184 14.17 -2.78 -1.35
C THR A 184 13.55 -1.75 -0.42
N VAL A 185 14.40 -1.02 0.30
CA VAL A 185 14.01 0.08 1.17
C VAL A 185 14.70 1.35 0.70
N SER A 186 13.95 2.40 0.43
CA SER A 186 14.49 3.71 0.06
C SER A 186 13.83 4.84 0.84
N GLU A 187 14.59 5.88 1.17
CA GLU A 187 14.05 7.13 1.75
C GLU A 187 13.13 6.89 2.96
N SER A 188 13.46 5.89 3.79
CA SER A 188 12.62 5.42 4.89
C SER A 188 13.41 5.38 6.19
N PHE A 189 12.71 5.46 7.31
CA PHE A 189 13.31 5.39 8.65
C PHE A 189 12.97 4.04 9.30
N ILE A 190 13.99 3.32 9.75
CA ILE A 190 13.85 2.05 10.49
C ILE A 190 14.49 2.27 11.86
N THR A 191 13.69 2.55 12.89
CA THR A 191 14.21 3.00 14.20
C THR A 191 13.48 2.36 15.38
N GLY A 192 14.20 2.11 16.47
CA GLY A 192 13.60 1.57 17.70
C GLY A 192 12.95 0.19 17.51
N ASN A 193 13.51 -0.65 16.65
CA ASN A 193 13.06 -2.02 16.48
C ASN A 193 14.05 -2.96 17.18
N ASP A 194 13.53 -4.04 17.76
CA ASP A 194 14.30 -4.93 18.62
C ASP A 194 14.30 -6.34 18.04
N ALA A 195 15.49 -6.90 17.81
CA ALA A 195 15.61 -8.35 17.72
C ALA A 195 15.86 -8.79 19.15
N ALA A 196 14.83 -9.34 19.80
CA ALA A 196 14.99 -9.99 21.09
C ALA A 196 15.89 -11.19 20.84
N ASN A 197 17.21 -10.99 20.94
CA ASN A 197 18.18 -12.06 21.03
C ASN A 197 17.87 -12.82 22.31
N GLN A 198 16.86 -13.69 22.26
CA GLN A 198 16.80 -14.82 23.15
C GLN A 198 17.99 -15.66 22.73
N GLY A 199 19.14 -15.41 23.36
CA GLY A 199 20.40 -16.08 23.07
C GLY A 199 20.19 -17.59 23.15
N VAL A 200 19.93 -18.20 22.01
CA VAL A 200 20.01 -19.64 21.81
C VAL A 200 21.29 -19.85 21.02
N GLY A 201 22.32 -20.27 21.74
CA GLY A 201 23.59 -20.70 21.17
C GLY A 201 23.50 -22.05 20.48
#